data_AF-A0A2N2E383-F1
#
_entry.id   AF-A0A2N2E383-F1
#
_cell.length_a   1.000
_cell.length_b   1.000
_cell.length_c   1.000
_cell.angle_alpha   90.00
_cell.angle_beta   90.00
_cell.angle_gamma   90.00
#
_symmetry.space_group_name_H-M   'P 1'
#
loop_
_entity.id
_entity.type
_entity.pdbx_description
1 polymer ?
#
loop_
_entity_poly.entity_id
_entity_poly.type
_entity_poly.pdbx_seq_one_letter_code
_entity_poly.pdbx_strand_id
1 'polypeptide(L)'
;MYRTHVVNLDVHFFENPKIKLIRSKADGHAYLNFWIYLLTLGATAYSDDTIGGPDGNPFSVQDMSVISGFHPRIIQEALDIFEEFHMIVFVEGYIKLRNWKHYQLMEGYYD
;
A
#
# COMPACT_ATOMS: atom_id res chain seq x y z
N MET A 1 14.75 9.83 16.96
CA MET A 1 15.13 8.43 16.64
C MET A 1 14.04 7.90 15.73
N TYR A 2 14.32 7.65 14.44
CA TYR A 2 13.33 7.00 13.58
C TYR A 2 13.18 5.55 14.08
N ARG A 3 11.97 5.14 14.42
CA ARG A 3 11.68 3.73 14.67
C ARG A 3 11.81 3.00 13.34
N THR A 4 12.68 2.02 13.25
CA THR A 4 12.76 1.16 12.06
C THR A 4 11.55 0.22 12.07
N HIS A 5 10.77 0.25 10.99
CA HIS A 5 9.70 -0.71 10.74
C HIS A 5 10.13 -1.65 9.62
N VAL A 6 9.82 -2.94 9.74
CA VAL A 6 10.10 -3.95 8.71
C VAL A 6 8.79 -4.27 8.00
N VAL A 7 8.80 -4.24 6.67
CA VAL A 7 7.70 -4.74 5.84
C VAL A 7 8.09 -6.12 5.33
N ASN A 8 7.40 -7.15 5.78
CA ASN A 8 7.55 -8.50 5.25
C ASN A 8 6.76 -8.63 3.94
N LEU A 9 7.38 -9.21 2.92
CA LEU A 9 6.73 -9.58 1.66
C LEU A 9 6.85 -11.09 1.48
N ASP A 10 5.76 -11.72 1.06
CA ASP A 10 5.75 -13.13 0.68
C ASP A 10 6.78 -13.38 -0.44
N VAL A 11 7.57 -14.45 -0.34
CA VAL A 11 8.56 -14.82 -1.38
C VAL A 11 7.89 -15.11 -2.73
N HIS A 12 6.62 -15.51 -2.72
CA HIS A 12 5.75 -15.70 -3.88
C HIS A 12 4.94 -14.44 -4.24
N PHE A 13 5.30 -13.27 -3.73
CA PHE A 13 4.60 -12.00 -4.01
C PHE A 13 4.39 -11.75 -5.51
N PHE A 14 5.39 -12.01 -6.33
CA PHE A 14 5.29 -11.87 -7.79
C PHE A 14 4.48 -12.97 -8.48
N GLU A 15 4.17 -14.05 -7.78
CA GLU A 15 3.32 -15.13 -8.29
C GLU A 15 1.82 -14.83 -8.10
N ASN A 16 1.49 -13.92 -7.19
CA ASN A 16 0.13 -13.49 -6.92
C ASN A 16 -0.57 -13.01 -8.21
N PRO A 17 -1.74 -13.56 -8.58
CA PRO A 17 -2.45 -13.20 -9.80
C PRO A 17 -2.74 -11.69 -9.93
N LYS A 18 -3.07 -11.01 -8.82
CA LYS A 18 -3.34 -9.56 -8.82
C LYS A 18 -2.06 -8.78 -9.15
N ILE A 19 -0.92 -9.17 -8.59
CA ILE A 19 0.37 -8.55 -8.87
C ILE A 19 0.77 -8.75 -10.33
N LYS A 20 0.56 -9.96 -10.89
CA LYS A 20 0.79 -10.23 -12.32
C LYS A 20 -0.09 -9.34 -13.21
N LEU A 21 -1.38 -9.21 -12.88
CA LEU A 21 -2.33 -8.38 -13.62
C LEU A 21 -1.96 -6.88 -13.54
N ILE A 22 -1.61 -6.36 -12.36
CA ILE A 22 -1.14 -4.97 -12.19
C ILE A 22 0.07 -4.71 -13.09
N ARG A 23 1.07 -5.59 -13.05
CA ARG A 23 2.31 -5.46 -13.83
C ARG A 23 2.10 -5.55 -15.35
N SER A 24 1.01 -6.16 -15.80
CA SER A 24 0.70 -6.28 -17.24
C SER A 24 0.14 -4.99 -17.86
N LYS A 25 -0.28 -4.02 -17.04
CA LYS A 25 -0.80 -2.73 -17.50
C LYS A 25 0.35 -1.82 -18.00
N ALA A 26 0.03 -0.83 -18.83
CA ALA A 26 1.02 0.07 -19.43
C ALA A 26 1.94 0.75 -18.40
N ASP A 27 1.36 1.31 -17.33
CA ASP A 27 2.09 1.94 -16.21
C ASP A 27 2.29 0.96 -15.02
N GLY A 28 2.24 -0.36 -15.28
CA GLY A 28 2.19 -1.41 -14.25
C GLY A 28 3.37 -1.43 -13.27
N HIS A 29 4.54 -0.99 -13.70
CA HIS A 29 5.71 -0.83 -12.82
C HIS A 29 5.52 0.31 -11.81
N ALA A 30 4.92 1.43 -12.23
CA ALA A 30 4.64 2.55 -11.34
C ALA A 30 3.56 2.19 -10.32
N TYR A 31 2.52 1.47 -10.76
CA TYR A 31 1.48 0.95 -9.87
C TYR A 31 2.06 -0.02 -8.84
N LEU A 32 2.89 -0.98 -9.26
CA LEU A 32 3.51 -1.90 -8.31
C LEU A 32 4.37 -1.18 -7.26
N ASN A 33 5.15 -0.19 -7.71
CA ASN A 33 6.01 0.58 -6.82
C ASN A 33 5.17 1.40 -5.82
N PHE A 34 4.06 1.97 -6.28
CA PHE A 34 3.12 2.65 -5.41
C PHE A 34 2.41 1.71 -4.42
N TRP A 35 2.12 0.45 -4.81
CA TRP A 35 1.60 -0.54 -3.87
C TRP A 35 2.60 -0.81 -2.73
N ILE A 36 3.88 -1.02 -3.06
CA ILE A 36 4.94 -1.20 -2.05
C ILE A 36 5.05 0.04 -1.16
N TYR A 37 4.93 1.24 -1.74
CA TYR A 37 4.90 2.49 -0.98
C TYR A 37 3.74 2.52 0.03
N LEU A 38 2.52 2.14 -0.37
CA LEU A 38 1.37 2.05 0.55
C LEU A 38 1.61 1.03 1.68
N LEU A 39 2.24 -0.11 1.39
CA LEU A 39 2.63 -1.08 2.43
C LEU A 39 3.59 -0.46 3.45
N THR A 40 4.55 0.37 3.00
CA THR A 40 5.46 1.06 3.93
C THR A 40 4.77 2.12 4.77
N LEU A 41 3.79 2.85 4.22
CA LEU A 41 2.98 3.81 4.97
C LEU A 41 2.12 3.10 6.03
N GLY A 42 1.47 2.00 5.67
CA GLY A 42 0.69 1.18 6.59
C GLY A 42 1.50 0.66 7.77
N ALA A 43 2.77 0.30 7.56
CA ALA A 43 3.67 -0.15 8.63
C ALA A 43 4.03 0.95 9.65
N THR A 44 3.91 2.23 9.25
CA THR A 44 4.19 3.39 10.10
C THR A 44 2.92 4.00 10.72
N ALA A 45 1.74 3.50 10.35
CA ALA A 45 0.46 4.05 10.77
C ALA A 45 0.14 3.73 12.25
N TYR A 46 -0.59 4.63 12.91
CA TYR A 46 -0.94 4.55 14.34
C TYR A 46 -1.93 3.42 14.66
N SER A 47 -2.75 3.03 13.68
CA SER A 47 -3.61 1.84 13.69
C SER A 47 -3.18 0.98 12.50
N ASP A 48 -2.64 -0.20 12.78
CA ASP A 48 -1.91 -1.11 11.88
C ASP A 48 -2.66 -1.56 10.61
N ASP A 49 -3.18 -0.67 9.79
CA ASP A 49 -3.79 -0.91 8.47
C ASP A 49 -4.37 0.36 7.83
N THR A 50 -4.50 1.46 8.58
CA THR A 50 -5.18 2.68 8.13
C THR A 50 -4.16 3.78 7.84
N ILE A 51 -4.09 4.21 6.58
CA ILE A 51 -3.17 5.24 6.12
C ILE A 51 -3.87 6.60 6.21
N GLY A 52 -3.28 7.51 6.99
CA GLY A 52 -3.73 8.89 7.16
C GLY A 52 -2.55 9.86 7.16
N GLY A 53 -2.88 11.13 6.92
CA GLY A 53 -1.96 12.25 6.94
C GLY A 53 -1.41 12.57 8.33
N PRO A 54 -0.30 13.33 8.41
CA PRO A 54 0.37 13.67 9.67
C PRO A 54 -0.49 14.55 10.60
N ASP A 55 -1.51 15.22 10.07
CA ASP A 55 -2.49 16.01 10.80
C ASP A 55 -3.73 15.20 11.25
N GLY A 56 -3.74 13.90 10.95
CA GLY A 56 -4.85 12.99 11.23
C GLY A 56 -5.95 12.98 10.16
N ASN A 57 -5.83 13.77 9.08
CA ASN A 57 -6.81 13.78 7.99
C ASN A 57 -6.45 12.74 6.91
N PRO A 58 -7.40 12.26 6.08
CA PRO A 58 -7.07 11.42 4.94
C PRO A 58 -6.16 12.15 3.95
N PHE A 59 -5.22 11.43 3.33
CA PHE A 59 -4.43 12.00 2.24
C PHE A 59 -5.29 12.20 0.99
N SER A 60 -5.19 13.39 0.38
CA SER A 60 -5.64 13.58 -0.99
C SER A 60 -4.67 12.95 -1.99
N VAL A 61 -5.11 12.78 -3.25
CA VAL A 61 -4.24 12.33 -4.35
C VAL A 61 -3.04 13.27 -4.54
N GLN A 62 -3.23 14.56 -4.28
CA GLN A 62 -2.21 15.59 -4.39
C GLN A 62 -1.18 15.44 -3.26
N ASP A 63 -1.64 15.19 -2.03
CA ASP A 63 -0.72 14.91 -0.91
C ASP A 63 0.11 13.67 -1.19
N MET A 64 -0.54 12.60 -1.66
CA MET A 64 0.13 11.35 -2.05
C MET A 64 1.15 11.57 -3.17
N SER A 65 0.81 12.37 -4.18
CA SER A 65 1.73 12.72 -5.25
C SER A 65 2.98 13.43 -4.73
N VAL A 66 2.81 14.39 -3.81
CA VAL A 66 3.92 15.11 -3.19
C VAL A 66 4.82 14.19 -2.38
N ILE A 67 4.26 13.33 -1.52
CA ILE A 67 5.08 12.49 -0.62
C ILE A 67 5.71 11.27 -1.31
N SER A 68 5.08 10.76 -2.37
CA SER A 68 5.56 9.57 -3.10
C SER A 68 6.40 9.91 -4.32
N GLY A 69 6.28 11.12 -4.86
CA GLY A 69 6.95 11.55 -6.09
C GLY A 69 6.30 11.03 -7.38
N PHE A 70 5.19 10.29 -7.31
CA PHE A 70 4.45 9.88 -8.50
C PHE A 70 3.51 10.98 -9.00
N HIS A 71 3.26 11.00 -10.31
CA HIS A 71 2.30 11.92 -10.90
C HIS A 71 0.87 11.64 -10.38
N PRO A 72 0.02 12.65 -10.11
CA PRO A 72 -1.33 12.46 -9.57
C PRO A 72 -2.20 11.46 -10.36
N ARG A 73 -2.06 11.46 -11.69
CA ARG A 73 -2.71 10.47 -12.58
C ARG A 73 -2.37 9.03 -12.19
N ILE A 74 -1.10 8.73 -11.95
CA ILE A 74 -0.64 7.38 -11.58
C ILE A 74 -1.21 6.98 -10.22
N ILE A 75 -1.24 7.91 -9.27
CA ILE A 75 -1.83 7.70 -7.95
C ILE A 75 -3.31 7.33 -8.09
N GLN A 76 -4.09 8.15 -8.79
CA GLN A 76 -5.52 7.91 -8.97
C GLN A 76 -5.77 6.55 -9.64
N GLU A 77 -5.11 6.29 -10.78
CA GLU A 77 -5.28 5.02 -11.50
C GLU A 77 -4.87 3.81 -10.65
N ALA A 78 -3.79 3.92 -9.87
CA ALA A 78 -3.35 2.85 -8.98
C ALA A 78 -4.35 2.58 -7.85
N LEU A 79 -4.88 3.64 -7.22
CA LEU A 79 -5.90 3.51 -6.18
C LEU A 79 -7.16 2.84 -6.71
N ASP A 80 -7.63 3.24 -7.89
CA ASP A 80 -8.79 2.63 -8.55
C ASP A 80 -8.55 1.12 -8.80
N ILE A 81 -7.37 0.75 -9.31
CA ILE A 81 -7.00 -0.66 -9.55
C ILE A 81 -6.93 -1.43 -8.23
N PHE A 82 -6.37 -0.86 -7.18
CA PHE A 82 -6.24 -1.54 -5.88
C PHE A 82 -7.59 -1.73 -5.20
N GLU A 83 -8.51 -0.78 -5.34
CA GLU A 83 -9.88 -0.92 -4.84
C GLU A 83 -10.66 -1.99 -5.63
N GLU A 84 -10.57 -1.95 -6.97
CA GLU A 84 -11.16 -2.97 -7.86
C GLU A 84 -10.67 -4.37 -7.49
N PHE A 85 -9.37 -4.51 -7.20
CA PHE A 85 -8.76 -5.77 -6.80
C PHE A 85 -8.95 -6.10 -5.32
N HIS A 86 -9.73 -5.33 -4.57
CA HIS A 86 -9.97 -5.50 -3.14
C HIS A 86 -8.65 -5.63 -2.34
N MET A 87 -7.64 -4.87 -2.72
CA MET A 87 -6.37 -4.72 -2.00
C MET A 87 -6.46 -3.59 -0.97
N ILE A 88 -7.27 -2.57 -1.26
CA ILE A 88 -7.62 -1.49 -0.33
C ILE A 88 -9.14 -1.36 -0.19
N VAL A 89 -9.57 -0.53 0.76
CA VAL A 89 -10.93 0.01 0.84
C VAL A 89 -10.85 1.43 1.42
N PHE A 90 -11.71 2.32 0.96
CA PHE A 90 -11.88 3.64 1.56
C PHE A 90 -12.90 3.59 2.70
N VAL A 91 -12.51 4.06 3.88
CA VAL A 91 -13.41 4.21 5.05
C VAL A 91 -13.28 5.64 5.53
N GLU A 92 -14.36 6.42 5.42
CA GLU A 92 -14.38 7.85 5.78
C GLU A 92 -13.25 8.66 5.09
N GLY A 93 -12.90 8.27 3.86
CA GLY A 93 -11.81 8.87 3.07
C GLY A 93 -10.42 8.28 3.34
N TYR A 94 -10.22 7.55 4.45
CA TYR A 94 -8.95 6.89 4.75
C TYR A 94 -8.76 5.64 3.92
N ILE A 95 -7.51 5.38 3.52
CA ILE A 95 -7.14 4.12 2.85
C ILE A 95 -6.88 3.07 3.91
N LYS A 96 -7.61 1.97 3.83
CA LYS A 96 -7.38 0.79 4.66
C LYS A 96 -6.81 -0.36 3.84
N LEU A 97 -5.65 -0.87 4.23
CA LEU A 97 -5.02 -2.03 3.61
C LEU A 97 -5.76 -3.31 4.00
N ARG A 98 -6.28 -4.05 3.01
CA ARG A 98 -6.92 -5.35 3.27
C ARG A 98 -5.87 -6.41 3.52
N ASN A 99 -6.19 -7.35 4.41
CA ASN A 99 -5.32 -8.47 4.80
C ASN A 99 -3.95 -8.05 5.34
N TRP A 100 -3.81 -6.81 5.86
CA TRP A 100 -2.55 -6.32 6.42
C TRP A 100 -1.96 -7.24 7.48
N LYS A 101 -2.80 -7.72 8.41
CA LYS A 101 -2.37 -8.68 9.42
C LYS A 101 -1.77 -9.94 8.80
N HIS A 102 -2.32 -10.45 7.70
CA HIS A 102 -1.78 -11.61 7.00
C HIS A 102 -0.42 -11.34 6.36
N TYR A 103 -0.16 -10.13 5.86
CA TYR A 103 1.17 -9.72 5.39
C TYR A 103 2.20 -9.58 6.52
N GLN A 104 1.75 -9.30 7.75
CA GLN A 104 2.63 -9.10 8.92
C GLN A 104 2.69 -10.31 9.87
N LEU A 105 1.94 -11.37 9.61
CA LEU A 105 2.04 -12.62 10.38
C LEU A 105 3.40 -13.25 10.12
N MET A 106 4.36 -12.94 11.01
CA MET A 106 5.45 -13.86 11.28
C MET A 106 4.85 -15.05 12.01
N GLU A 107 4.54 -16.12 11.28
CA GLU A 107 4.65 -17.44 11.91
C GLU A 107 6.05 -17.55 12.47
N GLY A 108 6.12 -18.03 13.72
CA GLY A 108 7.20 -17.77 14.65
C GLY A 108 8.60 -17.97 14.07
N TYR A 109 9.53 -17.17 14.59
CA TYR A 109 10.86 -17.67 14.87
C TYR A 109 10.72 -19.03 15.57
N TYR A 110 10.89 -20.11 14.81
CA TYR A 110 11.14 -21.44 15.34
C TYR A 110 12.66 -21.61 15.38
N ASP A 111 13.14 -21.68 16.63
CA ASP A 111 14.47 -22.02 17.16
C ASP A 111 15.70 -21.19 16.74
#